data_AF-A0A2V8BSG2-F1
#
_entry.id   AF-A0A2V8BSG2-F1
#
_cell.length_a   1.000
_cell.length_b   1.000
_cell.length_c   1.000
_cell.angle_alpha   90.00
_cell.angle_beta   90.00
_cell.angle_gamma   90.00
#
_symmetry.space_group_name_H-M   'P 1'
#
loop_
_entity.id
_entity.type
_entity.pdbx_description
1 polymer ?
#
loop_
_entity_poly.entity_id
_entity_poly.type
_entity_poly.pdbx_seq_one_letter_code
_entity_poly.pdbx_strand_id
1 'polypeptide(L)'
;LDDRTLKRAIRRETTAKVLELGTHPAVLMFALGNEIPPGVVRWHGRVRVERFLRRLYEEAKAASPTTLFTYVNFPPTEFLDLSFFDVCAFNVYLHREAQLRAYIARLQHLASHKPLLLAEA
;
A
#
# COMPACT_ATOMS: atom_id res chain seq x y z
N LEU A 1 -3.12 16.09 -3.04
CA LEU A 1 -2.83 16.23 -1.58
C LEU A 1 -2.97 17.67 -1.04
N ASP A 2 -3.28 18.65 -1.88
CA ASP A 2 -3.45 20.05 -1.46
C ASP A 2 -4.89 20.34 -0.99
N ASP A 3 -5.87 19.62 -1.53
CA ASP A 3 -7.26 19.66 -1.07
C ASP A 3 -7.41 18.99 0.31
N ARG A 4 -7.77 19.79 1.33
CA ARG A 4 -7.99 19.32 2.71
C ARG A 4 -9.30 18.59 2.88
N THR A 5 -10.34 18.97 2.15
CA THR A 5 -11.68 18.37 2.23
C THR A 5 -11.63 16.97 1.64
N LEU A 6 -11.05 16.81 0.45
CA LEU A 6 -10.90 15.51 -0.20
C LEU A 6 -10.07 14.52 0.65
N LYS A 7 -8.95 14.97 1.22
CA LYS A 7 -8.14 14.12 2.12
C LYS A 7 -8.92 13.62 3.34
N ARG A 8 -9.77 14.48 3.91
CA ARG A 8 -10.61 14.12 5.06
C ARG A 8 -11.71 13.15 4.66
N ALA A 9 -12.33 13.36 3.50
CA ALA A 9 -13.33 12.45 2.94
C ALA A 9 -12.74 11.06 2.72
N ILE A 10 -11.61 10.94 2.02
CA ILE A 10 -10.91 9.66 1.79
C ILE A 10 -10.64 8.94 3.11
N ARG A 11 -10.02 9.62 4.08
CA ARG A 11 -9.71 9.03 5.39
C ARG A 11 -10.98 8.53 6.11
N ARG A 12 -12.04 9.33 6.12
CA ARG A 12 -13.31 8.98 6.77
C ARG A 12 -13.97 7.77 6.09
N GLU A 13 -14.04 7.77 4.77
CA GLU A 13 -14.69 6.71 3.98
C GLU A 13 -13.94 5.39 4.09
N THR A 14 -12.60 5.42 3.96
CA THR A 14 -11.76 4.23 4.16
C THR A 14 -11.96 3.65 5.55
N THR A 15 -11.86 4.47 6.60
CA THR A 15 -12.01 4.00 7.98
C THR A 15 -13.42 3.44 8.25
N ALA A 16 -14.47 4.08 7.70
CA ALA A 16 -15.83 3.56 7.83
C ALA A 16 -15.99 2.18 7.18
N LYS A 17 -15.40 1.97 5.99
CA LYS A 17 -15.46 0.68 5.30
C LYS A 17 -14.67 -0.42 6.02
N VAL A 18 -13.52 -0.05 6.59
CA VAL A 18 -12.71 -0.96 7.43
C VAL A 18 -13.45 -1.35 8.69
N LEU A 19 -14.16 -0.42 9.35
CA LEU A 19 -15.00 -0.75 10.51
C LEU A 19 -16.15 -1.70 10.14
N GLU A 20 -16.79 -1.46 9.00
CA GLU A 20 -17.91 -2.27 8.53
C GLU A 20 -17.50 -3.72 8.21
N LEU A 21 -16.35 -3.89 7.55
CA LEU A 21 -15.94 -5.18 6.97
C LEU A 21 -14.79 -5.88 7.72
N GLY A 22 -14.11 -5.20 8.66
CA GLY A 22 -12.88 -5.70 9.28
C GLY A 22 -13.04 -6.94 10.16
N THR A 23 -14.27 -7.27 10.57
CA THR A 23 -14.59 -8.51 11.31
C THR A 23 -15.24 -9.57 10.42
N HIS A 24 -15.41 -9.29 9.13
CA HIS A 24 -16.07 -10.21 8.22
C HIS A 24 -15.13 -11.40 7.90
N PRO A 25 -15.56 -12.66 8.13
CA PRO A 25 -14.67 -13.83 8.05
C PRO A 25 -14.13 -14.10 6.64
N ALA A 26 -14.78 -13.59 5.59
CA ALA A 26 -14.28 -13.70 4.21
C ALA A 26 -13.24 -12.65 3.83
N VAL A 27 -12.96 -11.66 4.69
CA VAL A 27 -11.99 -10.59 4.42
C VAL A 27 -10.69 -10.89 5.16
N LEU A 28 -9.65 -11.24 4.40
CA LEU A 28 -8.31 -11.47 4.97
C LEU A 28 -7.55 -10.16 5.23
N MET A 29 -7.67 -9.19 4.32
CA MET A 29 -6.81 -8.01 4.24
C MET A 29 -7.47 -6.90 3.41
N PHE A 30 -7.09 -5.63 3.66
CA PHE A 30 -7.44 -4.49 2.81
C PHE A 30 -6.20 -3.87 2.16
N ALA A 31 -6.32 -3.51 0.88
CA ALA A 31 -5.40 -2.60 0.22
C ALA A 31 -5.87 -1.14 0.42
N LEU A 32 -5.07 -0.32 1.10
CA LEU A 32 -5.41 1.11 1.33
C LEU A 32 -5.03 2.02 0.16
N GLY A 33 -4.36 1.47 -0.84
CA GLY A 33 -4.02 2.16 -2.07
C GLY A 33 -3.39 1.20 -3.07
N ASN A 34 -3.39 1.63 -4.33
CA ASN A 34 -2.84 0.91 -5.47
C ASN A 34 -2.13 1.91 -6.38
N GLU A 35 -0.90 1.61 -6.78
CA GLU A 35 -0.18 2.23 -7.91
C GLU A 35 -0.38 3.75 -8.07
N ILE A 36 -0.04 4.55 -7.05
CA ILE A 36 -0.04 6.01 -7.22
C ILE A 36 0.91 6.37 -8.37
N PRO A 37 0.45 7.05 -9.44
CA PRO A 37 1.30 7.29 -10.59
C PRO A 37 2.57 8.10 -10.23
N PRO A 38 3.73 7.83 -10.86
CA PRO A 38 4.99 8.46 -10.45
C PRO A 38 4.96 9.98 -10.66
N GLY A 39 4.22 10.44 -11.68
CA GLY A 39 3.97 11.87 -11.91
C GLY A 39 3.24 12.54 -10.74
N VAL A 40 2.27 11.85 -10.13
CA VAL A 40 1.55 12.34 -8.94
C VAL A 40 2.47 12.36 -7.72
N VAL A 41 3.30 11.33 -7.55
CA VAL A 41 4.32 11.31 -6.48
C VAL A 41 5.34 12.43 -6.65
N ARG A 42 5.81 12.68 -7.88
CA ARG A 42 6.75 13.76 -8.19
C ARG A 42 6.12 15.14 -7.92
N TRP A 43 4.88 15.34 -8.34
CA TRP A 43 4.16 16.60 -8.15
C TRP A 43 3.94 16.92 -6.67
N HIS A 44 3.45 15.95 -5.89
CA HIS A 44 3.17 16.18 -4.47
C HIS A 44 4.39 16.00 -3.56
N GLY A 45 5.43 15.31 -4.03
CA GLY A 45 6.62 14.97 -3.27
C GLY A 45 6.45 13.68 -2.45
N ARG A 46 7.47 12.82 -2.52
CA ARG A 46 7.58 11.53 -1.84
C ARG A 46 7.11 11.57 -0.37
N VAL A 47 7.71 12.44 0.44
CA VAL A 47 7.46 12.52 1.89
C VAL A 47 5.99 12.86 2.20
N ARG A 48 5.33 13.66 1.35
CA ARG A 48 3.93 14.02 1.54
C ARG A 48 3.00 12.86 1.24
N VAL A 49 3.33 12.06 0.23
CA VAL A 49 2.60 10.83 -0.12
C VAL A 49 2.76 9.78 0.98
N GLU A 50 3.99 9.48 1.40
CA GLU A 50 4.27 8.53 2.49
C GLU A 50 3.54 8.92 3.78
N ARG A 51 3.58 10.20 4.17
CA ARG A 51 2.86 10.68 5.37
C ARG A 51 1.35 10.61 5.23
N PHE A 52 0.81 10.72 4.02
CA PHE A 52 -0.62 10.55 3.81
C PHE A 52 -1.01 9.08 3.96
N LEU A 53 -0.28 8.17 3.29
CA LEU A 53 -0.50 6.73 3.39
C LEU A 53 -0.32 6.21 4.82
N ARG A 54 0.70 6.70 5.54
CA ARG A 54 0.93 6.36 6.96
C ARG A 54 -0.25 6.72 7.85
N ARG A 55 -0.80 7.93 7.69
CA ARG A 55 -1.99 8.34 8.45
C ARG A 55 -3.21 7.50 8.13
N LEU A 56 -3.41 7.18 6.85
CA LEU A 56 -4.50 6.30 6.42
C LEU A 56 -4.37 4.91 7.06
N TYR A 57 -3.16 4.36 7.08
CA TYR A 57 -2.85 3.10 7.76
C TYR A 57 -3.11 3.16 9.27
N GLU A 58 -2.61 4.19 9.95
CA GLU A 58 -2.78 4.35 11.40
C GLU A 58 -4.25 4.46 11.79
N GLU A 59 -5.06 5.17 11.02
CA GLU A 59 -6.51 5.28 11.26
C GLU A 59 -7.26 4.00 10.98
N ALA A 60 -6.92 3.30 9.89
CA ALA A 60 -7.51 2.00 9.57
C ALA A 60 -7.16 0.96 10.65
N LYS A 61 -5.91 0.95 11.14
CA LYS A 61 -5.49 0.11 12.27
C LYS A 61 -6.19 0.48 13.57
N ALA A 62 -6.39 1.75 13.86
CA ALA A 62 -7.13 2.17 15.04
C ALA A 62 -8.60 1.70 14.99
N ALA A 63 -9.19 1.68 13.79
CA ALA A 63 -10.54 1.16 13.57
C ALA A 63 -10.63 -0.36 13.66
N SER A 64 -9.66 -1.10 13.11
CA SER A 64 -9.63 -2.56 13.16
C SER A 64 -8.20 -3.06 13.43
N PRO A 65 -7.80 -3.21 14.70
CA PRO A 65 -6.41 -3.51 15.08
C PRO A 65 -5.87 -4.84 14.54
N THR A 66 -6.76 -5.84 14.41
CA THR A 66 -6.40 -7.20 13.99
C THR A 66 -6.41 -7.38 12.46
N THR A 67 -6.99 -6.45 11.71
CA THR A 67 -7.07 -6.52 10.24
C THR A 67 -5.71 -6.27 9.60
N LEU A 68 -5.31 -7.05 8.60
CA LEU A 68 -4.09 -6.82 7.83
C LEU A 68 -4.30 -5.72 6.77
N PHE A 69 -3.33 -4.83 6.63
CA PHE A 69 -3.34 -3.78 5.62
C PHE A 69 -2.11 -3.84 4.71
N THR A 70 -2.35 -3.53 3.45
CA THR A 70 -1.29 -3.37 2.44
C THR A 70 -1.47 -2.11 1.60
N TYR A 71 -0.44 -1.78 0.86
CA TYR A 71 -0.48 -0.89 -0.29
C TYR A 71 0.17 -1.64 -1.44
N VAL A 72 -0.52 -1.72 -2.57
CA VAL A 72 0.00 -2.40 -3.76
C VAL A 72 0.86 -1.41 -4.52
N ASN A 73 2.17 -1.59 -4.42
CA ASN A 73 3.16 -0.77 -5.11
C ASN A 73 3.53 -1.38 -6.47
N PHE A 74 4.39 -0.70 -7.21
CA PHE A 74 4.91 -1.16 -8.49
C PHE A 74 6.29 -0.54 -8.74
N PRO A 75 7.12 -1.08 -9.65
CA PRO A 75 8.53 -0.72 -9.75
C PRO A 75 8.82 0.80 -9.88
N PRO A 76 8.06 1.58 -10.65
CA PRO A 76 8.25 3.03 -10.77
C PRO A 76 8.09 3.85 -9.48
N THR A 77 7.37 3.37 -8.46
CA THR A 77 7.23 4.05 -7.16
C THR A 77 7.73 3.22 -5.99
N GLU A 78 8.61 2.26 -6.27
CA GLU A 78 9.22 1.41 -5.26
C GLU A 78 10.04 2.20 -4.21
N PHE A 79 10.54 3.38 -4.59
CA PHE A 79 11.30 4.26 -3.70
C PHE A 79 10.48 4.86 -2.54
N LEU A 80 9.16 4.67 -2.51
CA LEU A 80 8.32 5.07 -1.38
C LEU A 80 8.63 4.19 -0.17
N ASP A 81 8.91 4.80 0.98
CA ASP A 81 8.97 4.08 2.25
C ASP A 81 7.55 3.72 2.70
N LEU A 82 7.19 2.46 2.48
CA LEU A 82 5.90 1.86 2.84
C LEU A 82 6.08 0.75 3.89
N SER A 83 7.21 0.75 4.59
CA SER A 83 7.58 -0.26 5.60
C SER A 83 6.62 -0.32 6.79
N PHE A 84 5.64 0.58 6.90
CA PHE A 84 4.65 0.58 7.97
C PHE A 84 3.44 -0.33 7.69
N PHE A 85 3.21 -0.77 6.46
CA PHE A 85 2.14 -1.71 6.13
C PHE A 85 2.45 -3.14 6.62
N ASP A 86 1.42 -3.96 6.86
CA ASP A 86 1.60 -5.33 7.38
C ASP A 86 2.15 -6.29 6.33
N VAL A 87 1.71 -6.11 5.07
CA VAL A 87 2.09 -6.95 3.93
C VAL A 87 2.73 -6.08 2.85
N CYS A 88 3.89 -6.51 2.35
CA CYS A 88 4.57 -5.89 1.22
C CYS A 88 3.94 -6.40 -0.08
N ALA A 89 3.28 -5.54 -0.85
CA ALA A 89 2.59 -5.96 -2.08
C ALA A 89 3.10 -5.20 -3.31
N PHE A 90 3.26 -5.91 -4.42
CA PHE A 90 3.72 -5.37 -5.70
C PHE A 90 2.94 -5.91 -6.89
N ASN A 91 2.69 -5.05 -7.86
CA ASN A 91 2.32 -5.40 -9.24
C ASN A 91 3.58 -5.41 -10.10
N VAL A 92 3.84 -6.52 -10.80
CA VAL A 92 5.09 -6.76 -11.52
C VAL A 92 4.84 -7.32 -12.92
N TYR A 93 5.13 -6.54 -13.95
CA TYR A 93 4.92 -6.92 -15.35
C TYR A 93 6.25 -7.09 -16.09
N LEU A 94 6.98 -8.16 -15.80
CA LEU A 94 8.26 -8.46 -16.45
C LEU A 94 8.16 -9.68 -17.36
N HIS A 95 8.36 -9.49 -18.66
CA HIS A 95 8.20 -10.55 -19.67
C HIS A 95 9.35 -11.56 -19.74
N ARG A 96 10.50 -11.24 -19.13
CA ARG A 96 11.68 -12.13 -19.15
C ARG A 96 11.83 -12.80 -17.79
N GLU A 97 11.82 -14.13 -17.76
CA GLU A 97 11.93 -14.92 -16.53
C GLU A 97 13.13 -14.50 -15.67
N ALA A 98 14.30 -14.33 -16.28
CA ALA A 98 15.52 -13.93 -15.56
C ALA A 98 15.36 -12.57 -14.86
N GLN A 99 14.66 -11.62 -15.49
CA GLN A 99 14.39 -10.31 -14.90
C GLN A 99 13.35 -10.41 -13.77
N LEU A 100 12.27 -11.17 -13.99
CA LEU A 100 11.25 -11.42 -12.97
C LEU A 100 11.85 -12.06 -11.72
N ARG A 101 12.64 -13.12 -11.89
CA ARG A 101 13.31 -13.82 -10.78
C ARG A 101 14.24 -12.90 -9.98
N ALA A 102 15.08 -12.13 -10.69
CA ALA A 102 15.97 -11.17 -10.05
C ALA A 102 15.20 -10.09 -9.29
N TYR A 103 14.08 -9.62 -9.85
CA TYR A 103 13.26 -8.60 -9.23
C TYR A 103 12.52 -9.12 -8.00
N ILE A 104 11.92 -10.33 -8.05
CA ILE A 104 11.31 -10.98 -6.89
C ILE A 104 12.33 -11.17 -5.76
N ALA A 105 13.55 -11.61 -6.07
CA ALA A 105 14.61 -11.74 -5.07
C ALA A 105 14.92 -10.39 -4.39
N ARG A 106 14.89 -9.30 -5.14
CA ARG A 106 15.05 -7.95 -4.59
C ARG A 106 13.85 -7.52 -3.73
N LEU A 107 12.62 -7.80 -4.17
CA LEU A 107 11.42 -7.54 -3.39
C LEU A 107 11.40 -8.31 -2.06
N GLN A 108 11.93 -9.53 -2.02
CA GLN A 108 12.08 -10.29 -0.77
C GLN A 108 13.00 -9.56 0.22
N HIS A 109 14.10 -8.96 -0.24
CA HIS A 109 14.95 -8.13 0.61
C HIS A 109 14.22 -6.87 1.12
N LEU A 110 13.41 -6.22 0.27
CA LEU A 110 12.63 -5.05 0.66
C LEU A 110 11.51 -5.39 1.65
N ALA A 111 10.84 -6.54 1.48
CA ALA A 111 9.82 -7.02 2.39
C ALA A 111 10.41 -7.36 3.77
N SER A 112 11.71 -7.69 3.83
CA SER A 112 12.43 -8.04 5.06
C SER A 112 11.75 -9.22 5.76
N HIS A 113 11.12 -8.99 6.91
CA HIS A 113 10.43 -10.00 7.71
C HIS A 113 8.92 -10.06 7.42
N LYS A 114 8.44 -9.23 6.50
CA LYS A 114 7.01 -9.14 6.16
C LYS A 114 6.66 -10.05 5.00
N PRO A 115 5.43 -10.57 4.93
CA PRO A 115 4.97 -11.33 3.77
C PRO A 115 5.09 -10.47 2.50
N LEU A 116 5.66 -11.06 1.44
CA LEU A 116 5.66 -10.50 0.09
C LEU A 116 4.49 -11.09 -0.70
N LEU A 117 3.66 -10.22 -1.27
CA LEU A 117 2.56 -10.56 -2.16
C LEU A 117 2.81 -9.98 -3.55
N LEU A 118 2.72 -10.81 -4.59
CA LEU A 118 2.55 -10.34 -5.96
C LEU A 118 1.04 -10.23 -6.20
N ALA A 119 0.53 -9.00 -6.30
CA ALA A 119 -0.89 -8.77 -6.48
C ALA A 119 -1.31 -8.95 -7.95
N GLU A 120 -0.44 -8.54 -8.88
CA GLU A 120 -0.56 -8.77 -10.32
C GLU A 120 0.81 -9.16 -10.88
N ALA A 121 0.89 -10.24 -11.66
CA ALA A 121 2.13 -10.80 -12.22
C ALA A 121 1.90 -11.56 -13.53
#